data_AF-A0A552ELI1-F1
#
_entry.id   AF-A0A552ELI1-F1
#
_cell.length_a   1.000
_cell.length_b   1.000
_cell.length_c   1.000
_cell.angle_alpha   90.00
_cell.angle_beta   90.00
_cell.angle_gamma   90.00
#
_symmetry.space_group_name_H-M   'P 1'
#
loop_
_entity.id
_entity.type
_entity.pdbx_description
1 polymer ?
#
loop_
_entity_poly.entity_id
_entity_poly.type
_entity_poly.pdbx_seq_one_letter_code
_entity_poly.pdbx_strand_id
1 'polypeptide(L)' 'MGLYLGIYADKLRYFSPKGQLIPTPVEAALLEKQAKESERQQKELALQKIEQLTARLRELGINPDQTL' A
#
# COMPACT_ATOMS: atom_id res chain seq x y z
N MET A 1 19.83 18.45 8.90
CA MET A 1 18.46 17.91 9.11
C MET A 1 17.63 19.01 9.73
N GLY A 2 16.81 19.71 8.94
CA GLY A 2 15.96 20.79 9.45
C GLY A 2 14.50 20.48 9.18
N LEU A 3 13.68 20.44 10.23
CA LEU A 3 12.22 20.46 10.13
C LEU A 3 11.80 21.92 10.28
N TYR A 4 10.92 22.39 9.40
CA TYR A 4 10.42 23.76 9.44
C TYR A 4 9.07 23.77 10.16
N LEU A 5 8.90 24.62 11.17
CA LEU A 5 7.62 24.77 11.85
C LEU A 5 6.84 25.91 11.19
N GLY A 6 5.65 25.62 10.67
CA GLY A 6 4.76 26.61 10.05
C GLY A 6 3.35 26.51 10.61
N ILE A 7 2.52 27.51 10.30
CA ILE A 7 1.10 27.52 10.68
C ILE A 7 0.28 27.02 9.49
N TYR A 8 -0.51 25.97 9.69
CA TYR A 8 -1.41 25.41 8.69
C TYR A 8 -2.76 25.12 9.34
N ALA A 9 -3.84 25.71 8.81
CA ALA A 9 -5.19 25.63 9.38
C ALA A 9 -5.23 26.02 10.88
N ASP A 10 -4.66 27.18 11.21
CA ASP A 10 -4.55 27.72 12.58
C ASP A 10 -3.82 26.82 13.60
N LYS A 11 -3.05 25.83 13.11
CA LYS A 11 -2.30 24.90 13.95
C LYS A 11 -0.82 24.88 13.55
N LEU A 12 0.05 24.69 14.54
CA LEU A 12 1.47 24.47 14.31
C LEU A 12 1.68 23.10 13.65
N ARG A 13 2.23 23.08 12.43
CA ARG A 13 2.56 21.85 11.69
C ARG A 13 4.02 21.90 11.21
N TYR A 14 4.66 20.72 11.22
CA TYR A 14 6.00 20.55 10.69
C TYR A 14 5.97 20.40 9.17
N PHE A 15 6.98 20.95 8.51
CA PHE A 15 7.20 20.90 7.07
C PHE A 15 8.58 20.32 6.80
N SER A 16 8.65 19.47 5.79
CA SER A 16 9.89 18.96 5.20
C SER A 16 10.72 20.12 4.64
N PRO A 17 12.05 19.98 4.51
CA PRO A 17 12.89 20.94 3.78
C PRO A 17 12.48 21.17 2.33
N LYS A 18 11.63 20.30 1.76
CA LYS A 18 11.00 20.49 0.45
C LYS A 18 9.67 21.29 0.48
N GLY A 19 9.31 21.86 1.63
CA GLY A 19 8.04 22.59 1.82
C GLY A 19 6.81 21.69 1.93
N GLN A 20 6.99 20.37 2.08
CA GLN A 20 5.88 19.42 2.15
C GLN A 20 5.42 19.27 3.60
N LEU A 21 4.12 19.43 3.85
CA LEU A 21 3.52 19.27 5.17
C LEU A 21 3.77 17.84 5.68
N ILE A 22 4.41 17.70 6.84
CA ILE A 22 4.65 16.41 7.46
C ILE A 22 3.32 15.97 8.13
N PRO A 23 2.80 14.77 7.79
CA PRO A 23 1.64 14.24 8.50
C PRO A 23 1.98 14.07 9.98
N THR A 24 1.00 14.32 10.85
CA THR A 24 1.19 14.06 12.29
C THR A 24 1.50 12.58 12.53
N PRO A 25 2.17 12.21 13.64
CA PRO A 25 2.44 10.80 13.94
C PRO A 25 1.18 9.94 13.98
N VAL A 26 0.03 10.53 14.36
CA VAL A 26 -1.28 9.87 14.31
C VAL A 26 -1.73 9.63 12.86
N GLU A 27 -1.65 10.64 12.00
CA GLU A 27 -1.98 10.49 10.57
C GLU A 27 -1.04 9.48 9.89
N ALA A 28 0.26 9.51 10.19
CA ALA A 28 1.24 8.57 9.66
C ALA A 28 0.93 7.12 10.10
N ALA A 29 0.61 6.91 11.38
CA ALA A 29 0.24 5.59 11.89
C ALA A 29 -1.05 5.06 11.24
N LEU A 30 -2.04 5.93 10.99
CA LEU A 30 -3.27 5.55 10.30
C LEU A 30 -2.99 5.16 8.84
N LEU A 31 -2.20 5.96 8.13
CA LEU A 31 -1.78 5.68 6.76
C LEU A 31 -1.01 4.36 6.66
N GLU A 32 -0.09 4.09 7.60
CA GLU A 32 0.66 2.84 7.62
C GLU A 32 -0.25 1.63 7.86
N LYS A 33 -1.20 1.74 8.80
CA LYS A 33 -2.20 0.69 9.02
C LYS A 33 -3.04 0.42 7.78
N GLN A 34 -3.52 1.48 7.12
CA GLN A 34 -4.33 1.36 5.91
C GLN A 34 -3.54 0.77 4.75
N ALA A 35 -2.29 1.19 4.56
CA ALA A 35 -1.41 0.65 3.53
C ALA A 35 -1.15 -0.84 3.76
N LYS A 36 -0.91 -1.25 5.02
CA LYS A 36 -0.68 -2.65 5.38
C LYS A 36 -1.92 -3.52 5.16
N GLU A 37 -3.10 -3.00 5.47
CA GLU A 37 -4.37 -3.71 5.21
C GLU A 37 -4.63 -3.85 3.71
N SER A 38 -4.44 -2.78 2.95
CA SER A 38 -4.57 -2.80 1.49
C SER A 38 -3.59 -3.78 0.84
N GLU A 39 -2.33 -3.81 1.30
CA GLU A 39 -1.34 -4.75 0.79
C GLU A 39 -1.78 -6.20 1.03
N ARG A 40 -2.30 -6.51 2.23
CA ARG A 40 -2.82 -7.85 2.53
C ARG A 40 -3.96 -8.24 1.61
N GLN A 41 -4.93 -7.35 1.47
CA GLN A 41 -6.10 -7.58 0.62
C GLN A 41 -5.71 -7.76 -0.85
N GLN A 42 -4.73 -6.99 -1.34
CA GLN A 42 -4.19 -7.17 -2.69
C GLN A 42 -3.49 -8.52 -2.87
N LYS A 43 -2.68 -8.96 -1.89
CA LYS A 43 -2.05 -10.29 -1.94
C LYS A 43 -3.08 -11.41 -1.96
N GLU A 44 -4.12 -11.33 -1.12
CA GLU A 44 -5.20 -12.31 -1.11
C GLU A 44 -5.96 -12.36 -2.44
N LEU A 45 -6.30 -11.20 -3.01
CA LEU A 45 -6.94 -11.10 -4.32
C LEU A 45 -6.03 -11.64 -5.44
N ALA A 46 -4.73 -11.36 -5.37
CA ALA A 46 -3.77 -11.88 -6.33
C ALA A 46 -3.66 -13.41 -6.26
N LEU A 47 -3.59 -13.98 -5.06
CA LEU A 47 -3.57 -15.43 -4.86
C LEU A 47 -4.87 -16.08 -5.36
N GLN A 48 -6.04 -15.52 -5.04
CA GLN A 48 -7.30 -16.02 -5.57
C GLN A 48 -7.34 -15.97 -7.10
N LYS A 49 -6.88 -14.88 -7.71
CA LYS A 49 -6.82 -14.76 -9.16
C LYS A 49 -5.87 -15.80 -9.77
N ILE A 50 -4.71 -16.01 -9.17
CA ILE A 50 -3.75 -17.03 -9.62
C ILE A 50 -4.41 -18.41 -9.55
N GLU A 51 -5.06 -18.76 -8.44
CA GLU A 51 -5.74 -20.05 -8.29
C GLU A 51 -6.85 -20.25 -9.33
N GLN A 52 -7.69 -19.24 -9.54
CA GLN A 52 -8.76 -19.25 -10.55
C GLN A 52 -8.19 -19.41 -11.97
N LEU A 53 -7.13 -18.67 -12.31
CA LEU A 53 -6.47 -18.77 -13.60
C LEU A 53 -5.82 -20.14 -13.79
N THR A 54 -5.17 -20.66 -12.75
CA THR A 54 -4.52 -21.98 -12.73
C THR A 54 -5.55 -23.10 -12.92
N ALA A 55 -6.72 -22.98 -12.28
CA ALA A 55 -7.83 -23.91 -12.47
C ALA A 55 -8.35 -23.86 -13.91
N ARG A 56 -8.62 -22.67 -14.45
CA ARG A 56 -9.08 -22.51 -15.84
C ARG A 56 -8.06 -23.01 -16.87
N LEU A 57 -6.77 -22.78 -16.64
CA LEU A 57 -5.71 -23.29 -17.52
C LEU A 57 -5.69 -24.82 -17.54
N ARG A 58 -5.83 -25.46 -16.36
CA ARG A 58 -5.95 -26.92 -16.25
C ARG A 58 -7.20 -27.45 -16.96
N GLU A 59 -8.34 -26.77 -16.84
CA GLU A 59 -9.58 -27.12 -17.56
C GLU A 59 -9.39 -27.05 -19.10
N LEU A 60 -8.56 -26.11 -19.58
CA LEU A 60 -8.21 -25.97 -20.98
C LEU A 60 -7.12 -26.97 -21.45
N GLY A 61 -6.68 -27.89 -20.58
CA GLY A 61 -5.66 -28.89 -20.90
C GLY A 61 -4.22 -28.35 -20.89
N ILE A 62 -4.00 -27.15 -20.36
CA ILE A 62 -2.68 -26.53 -20.20
C ILE A 62 -2.24 -26.80 -18.76
N ASN A 63 -1.11 -27.48 -18.55
CA ASN A 63 -0.54 -27.70 -17.22
C ASN A 63 0.31 -26.47 -16.81
N PRO A 64 -0.18 -25.58 -15.93
CA PRO A 64 0.58 -24.39 -15.54
C PRO A 64 1.84 -24.72 -14.73
N ASP A 65 1.91 -25.91 -14.13
CA ASP A 65 3.03 -26.41 -13.32
C ASP A 65 4.31 -26.68 -14.14
N GLN A 66 4.20 -26.85 -15.47
CA GLN A 66 5.37 -27.04 -16.34
C GLN A 66 6.06 -25.73 -16.76
N THR A 67 5.52 -24.57 -16.36
CA THR A 67 5.97 -23.25 -16.86
C THR A 67 6.73 -22.41 -15.83
N LEU A 68 7.04 -22.99 -14.67
CA LEU A 68 7.89 -22.40 -13.61
C LEU A 68 9.18 -23.21 -13.47
#